data_AF-A0A3R7EBK2-F1
#
_entry.id   AF-A0A3R7EBK2-F1
#
_cell.length_a   1.000
_cell.length_b   1.000
_cell.length_c   1.000
_cell.angle_alpha   90.00
_cell.angle_beta   90.00
_cell.angle_gamma   90.00
#
_symmetry.space_group_name_H-M   'P 1'
#
loop_
_entity.id
_entity.type
_entity.pdbx_description
1 polymer ?
#
loop_
_entity_poly.entity_id
_entity_poly.type
_entity_poly.pdbx_seq_one_letter_code
_entity_poly.pdbx_strand_id
1 'polypeptide(L)'
;MADETHELDRRKETLERLEQLARERWGDEWAIRATHFADGTTQAYVFRSHGIVDDDRNRKTLEQERLYTDGGVVHYRRVHVQQENVVAVLEESESIDN
;
A
#
# COMPACT_ATOMS: atom_id res chain seq x y z
N MET A 1 -7.16 29.67 7.77
CA MET A 1 -7.91 28.52 8.36
C MET A 1 -8.74 27.81 7.28
N ALA A 2 -8.17 27.54 6.10
CA ALA A 2 -8.87 26.89 4.97
C ALA A 2 -8.10 25.70 4.38
N ASP A 3 -6.94 25.36 4.96
CA ASP A 3 -5.99 24.39 4.42
C ASP A 3 -6.21 22.99 5.01
N GLU A 4 -6.47 22.91 6.33
CA GLU A 4 -6.68 21.65 7.04
C GLU A 4 -7.92 20.87 6.56
N THR A 5 -9.00 21.55 6.17
CA THR A 5 -10.24 20.89 5.73
C THR A 5 -10.10 20.21 4.38
N HIS A 6 -9.32 20.78 3.45
CA HIS A 6 -9.09 20.19 2.13
C HIS A 6 -8.14 18.99 2.18
N GLU A 7 -7.16 19.02 3.08
CA GLU A 7 -6.27 17.87 3.29
C GLU A 7 -6.99 16.68 3.89
N LEU A 8 -7.88 16.90 4.87
CA LEU A 8 -8.65 15.84 5.50
C LEU A 8 -9.60 15.14 4.50
N ASP A 9 -10.19 15.93 3.60
CA ASP A 9 -11.07 15.43 2.54
C ASP A 9 -10.31 14.56 1.52
N ARG A 10 -9.16 15.05 1.01
CA ARG A 10 -8.29 14.26 0.15
C ARG A 10 -7.80 12.98 0.80
N ARG A 11 -7.53 12.99 2.11
CA ARG A 11 -7.10 11.79 2.84
C ARG A 11 -8.19 10.73 2.89
N LYS A 12 -9.44 11.13 3.13
CA LYS A 12 -10.58 10.20 3.11
C LYS A 12 -10.77 9.62 1.72
N GLU A 13 -10.78 10.47 0.70
CA GLU A 13 -10.88 10.02 -0.69
C GLU A 13 -9.76 9.04 -1.06
N THR A 14 -8.52 9.33 -0.63
CA THR A 14 -7.36 8.46 -0.83
C THR A 14 -7.52 7.11 -0.15
N LEU A 15 -7.95 7.09 1.11
CA LEU A 15 -8.19 5.87 1.88
C LEU A 15 -9.31 5.04 1.26
N GLU A 16 -10.44 5.66 0.93
CA GLU A 16 -11.59 5.03 0.29
C GLU A 16 -11.19 4.43 -1.06
N ARG A 17 -10.39 5.15 -1.87
CA ARG A 17 -9.90 4.65 -3.16
C ARG A 17 -8.95 3.47 -3.00
N LEU A 18 -8.03 3.52 -2.04
CA LEU A 18 -7.13 2.39 -1.73
C LEU A 18 -7.91 1.17 -1.23
N GLU A 19 -8.94 1.38 -0.40
CA GLU A 19 -9.83 0.33 0.07
C GLU A 19 -10.62 -0.30 -1.08
N GLN A 20 -11.18 0.49 -1.99
CA GLN A 20 -11.87 -0.02 -3.17
C GLN A 20 -10.94 -0.84 -4.06
N LEU A 21 -9.77 -0.30 -4.41
CA LEU A 21 -8.80 -1.01 -5.25
C LEU A 21 -8.26 -2.28 -4.59
N ALA A 22 -7.98 -2.22 -3.28
CA ALA A 22 -7.61 -3.40 -2.51
C ALA A 22 -8.72 -4.45 -2.53
N ARG A 23 -9.98 -4.02 -2.37
CA ARG A 23 -11.11 -4.92 -2.39
C ARG A 23 -11.36 -5.54 -3.76
N GLU A 24 -11.25 -4.77 -4.82
CA GLU A 24 -11.40 -5.26 -6.19
C GLU A 24 -10.28 -6.23 -6.58
N ARG A 25 -9.03 -5.96 -6.16
CA ARG A 25 -7.91 -6.86 -6.45
C ARG A 25 -7.85 -8.09 -5.54
N TRP A 26 -8.10 -7.91 -4.24
CA TRP A 26 -7.74 -8.86 -3.20
C TRP A 26 -8.94 -9.37 -2.38
N GLY A 27 -10.15 -8.88 -2.63
CA GLY A 27 -11.34 -9.25 -1.87
C GLY A 27 -11.32 -8.66 -0.47
N ASP A 28 -11.51 -9.48 0.55
CA ASP A 28 -11.54 -9.02 1.96
C ASP A 28 -10.24 -9.34 2.72
N GLU A 29 -9.22 -9.90 2.03
CA GLU A 29 -7.95 -10.32 2.63
C GLU A 29 -6.83 -9.32 2.34
N TRP A 30 -6.86 -8.17 3.02
CA TRP A 30 -5.83 -7.14 2.95
C TRP A 30 -5.80 -6.31 4.25
N ALA A 31 -4.72 -5.54 4.43
CA ALA A 31 -4.57 -4.62 5.55
C ALA A 31 -4.26 -3.22 5.03
N ILE A 32 -4.90 -2.20 5.62
CA ILE A 32 -4.57 -0.79 5.38
C ILE A 32 -3.78 -0.22 6.54
N ARG A 33 -2.76 0.57 6.22
CA ARG A 33 -2.01 1.35 7.19
C ARG A 33 -2.00 2.81 6.74
N ALA A 34 -2.63 3.66 7.54
CA ALA A 34 -2.53 5.10 7.41
C ALA A 34 -1.61 5.63 8.53
N THR A 35 -0.52 6.27 8.15
CA THR A 35 0.40 6.95 9.07
C THR A 35 0.17 8.45 8.95
N HIS A 36 -0.24 9.06 10.07
CA HIS A 36 -0.33 10.51 10.19
C HIS A 36 1.00 11.05 10.74
N PHE A 37 1.66 11.91 9.97
CA PHE A 37 2.89 12.59 10.37
C PHE A 37 2.59 13.90 11.09
N ALA A 38 3.49 14.32 11.98
CA ALA A 38 3.37 15.56 12.75
C ALA A 38 3.43 16.83 11.86
N ASP A 39 4.03 16.73 10.67
CA ASP A 39 4.04 17.77 9.63
C ASP A 39 2.70 17.95 8.91
N GLY A 40 1.64 17.27 9.37
CA GLY A 40 0.33 17.28 8.74
C GLY A 40 0.18 16.20 7.69
N THR A 41 1.23 15.84 6.95
CA THR A 41 1.17 14.81 5.89
C THR A 41 0.57 13.49 6.39
N THR A 42 -0.34 12.89 5.62
CA THR A 42 -0.85 11.55 5.88
C THR A 42 -0.52 10.65 4.72
N GLN A 43 0.17 9.55 5.00
CA GLN A 43 0.48 8.54 4.02
C GLN A 43 -0.32 7.29 4.33
N ALA A 44 -1.18 6.88 3.39
CA ALA A 44 -1.91 5.63 3.47
C ALA A 44 -1.35 4.65 2.43
N TYR A 45 -1.18 3.41 2.85
CA TYR A 45 -0.89 2.30 1.96
C TYR A 45 -1.62 1.05 2.44
N VAL A 46 -2.11 0.27 1.48
CA VAL A 46 -2.65 -1.06 1.70
C VAL A 46 -1.61 -2.09 1.33
N PHE A 47 -1.60 -3.19 2.05
CA PHE A 47 -0.76 -4.32 1.73
C PHE A 47 -1.49 -5.62 1.98
N ARG A 48 -1.19 -6.60 1.14
CA ARG A 48 -1.61 -7.98 1.28
C ARG A 48 -0.39 -8.86 1.29
N SER A 49 -0.31 -9.76 2.27
CA SER A 49 0.72 -10.78 2.31
C SER A 49 0.14 -12.07 1.73
N HIS A 50 0.72 -12.58 0.64
CA HIS A 50 0.26 -13.79 -0.04
C HIS A 50 0.76 -15.07 0.65
N GLY A 51 1.63 -14.94 1.65
CA GLY A 51 2.23 -16.04 2.42
C GLY A 51 3.73 -16.21 2.17
N ILE A 52 4.29 -17.28 2.72
CA ILE A 52 5.70 -17.66 2.50
C ILE A 52 5.81 -18.27 1.10
N VAL A 53 6.55 -17.61 0.22
CA VAL A 53 6.82 -18.08 -1.15
C VAL A 53 8.13 -18.85 -1.24
N ASP A 54 9.05 -18.62 -0.31
CA ASP A 54 10.29 -19.36 -0.20
C ASP A 54 10.68 -19.53 1.27
N ASP A 55 10.93 -20.76 1.66
CA ASP A 55 11.39 -21.15 3.00
C ASP A 55 12.82 -21.71 2.88
N ASP A 56 13.76 -20.87 2.45
CA ASP A 56 15.16 -21.21 2.65
C ASP A 56 15.42 -21.29 4.16
N ARG A 57 16.08 -22.35 4.63
CA ARG A 57 16.15 -22.76 6.05
C ARG A 57 16.61 -21.65 7.02
N ASN A 58 17.19 -20.56 6.50
CA ASN A 58 17.66 -19.42 7.28
C ASN A 58 16.87 -18.12 7.02
N ARG A 59 16.08 -18.03 5.95
CA ARG A 59 15.33 -16.83 5.57
C ARG A 59 14.00 -17.18 4.91
N LYS A 60 12.92 -16.80 5.59
CA LYS A 60 11.57 -16.85 5.02
C LYS A 60 11.35 -15.66 4.12
N THR A 61 11.10 -15.93 2.84
CA THR A 61 10.63 -14.93 1.87
C THR A 61 9.12 -14.93 1.86
N LEU A 62 8.55 -13.79 2.19
CA LEU A 62 7.13 -13.51 2.12
C LEU A 62 6.85 -12.72 0.85
N GLU A 63 5.81 -13.12 0.12
CA GLU A 63 5.32 -12.26 -0.95
C GLU A 63 4.29 -11.28 -0.40
N GLN A 64 4.48 -10.02 -0.75
CA GLN A 64 3.64 -8.93 -0.32
C GLN A 64 3.29 -8.05 -1.51
N GLU A 65 2.00 -7.87 -1.72
CA GLU A 65 1.46 -6.88 -2.63
C GLU A 65 1.15 -5.60 -1.83
N ARG A 66 1.45 -4.43 -2.39
CA ARG A 66 1.27 -3.12 -1.75
C ARG A 66 0.61 -2.17 -2.75
N LEU A 67 -0.41 -1.43 -2.32
CA LEU A 67 -0.89 -0.25 -3.04
C LEU A 67 -0.69 0.97 -2.16
N TYR A 68 -0.16 2.04 -2.73
CA TYR A 68 0.02 3.30 -2.04
C TYR A 68 -0.26 4.46 -2.98
N THR A 69 -0.65 5.60 -2.42
CA THR A 69 -0.83 6.83 -3.19
C THR A 69 0.34 7.76 -3.00
N ASP A 70 0.89 8.26 -4.10
CA ASP A 70 1.89 9.32 -4.12
C ASP A 70 1.43 10.42 -5.09
N GLY A 71 1.33 11.65 -4.61
CA GLY A 71 0.92 12.78 -5.46
C GLY A 71 -0.47 12.66 -6.11
N GLY A 72 -1.36 11.81 -5.59
CA GLY A 72 -2.69 11.54 -6.18
C GLY A 72 -2.70 10.38 -7.19
N VAL A 73 -1.56 9.76 -7.45
CA VAL A 73 -1.43 8.56 -8.30
C VAL A 73 -1.38 7.32 -7.41
N VAL A 74 -2.11 6.27 -7.80
CA VAL A 74 -2.04 4.98 -7.10
C VAL A 74 -0.93 4.14 -7.73
N HIS A 75 0.02 3.74 -6.90
CA HIS A 75 1.07 2.81 -7.26
C HIS A 75 0.77 1.45 -6.68
N TYR A 76 0.86 0.43 -7.51
CA TYR A 76 0.83 -0.97 -7.13
C TYR A 76 2.25 -1.55 -7.20
N ARG A 77 2.60 -2.35 -6.21
CA ARG A 77 3.88 -3.06 -6.17
C ARG A 77 3.73 -4.44 -5.55
N ARG A 78 4.23 -5.46 -6.24
CA ARG A 78 4.42 -6.82 -5.71
C ARG A 78 5.88 -7.03 -5.39
N VAL A 79 6.17 -7.34 -4.14
CA VAL A 79 7.53 -7.49 -3.63
C VAL A 79 7.69 -8.78 -2.86
N HIS A 80 8.89 -9.32 -2.86
CA HIS A 80 9.34 -10.34 -1.93
C HIS A 80 10.06 -9.67 -0.78
N VAL A 81 9.69 -10.04 0.44
CA VAL A 81 10.20 -9.47 1.69
C VAL A 81 10.80 -10.59 2.54
N GLN A 82 12.05 -10.41 2.97
CA GLN A 82 12.70 -11.27 3.96
C GLN A 82 13.07 -10.43 5.19
N GLN A 83 12.67 -10.87 6.39
CA GLN A 83 13.00 -10.17 7.65
C GLN A 83 12.81 -8.64 7.53
N GLU A 84 11.65 -8.22 7.03
CA GLU A 84 11.26 -6.81 6.81
C GLU A 84 12.00 -6.07 5.67
N ASN A 85 12.95 -6.70 4.99
CA ASN A 85 13.66 -6.12 3.86
C ASN A 85 13.09 -6.61 2.53
N VAL A 86 12.85 -5.68 1.59
CA VAL A 86 12.47 -6.04 0.21
C VAL A 86 13.69 -6.63 -0.49
N VAL A 87 13.60 -7.90 -0.87
CA VAL A 87 14.67 -8.64 -1.56
C VAL A 87 14.47 -8.73 -3.06
N ALA A 88 13.22 -8.65 -3.53
CA ALA A 88 12.90 -8.62 -4.94
C ALA A 88 11.62 -7.82 -5.20
N VAL A 89 11.54 -7.19 -6.37
CA VAL A 89 10.34 -6.54 -6.87
C VAL A 89 9.88 -7.37 -8.06
N LEU A 90 8.71 -7.99 -7.93
CA LEU A 90 8.15 -8.86 -8.96
C LEU A 90 7.36 -8.08 -9.99
N GLU A 91 6.59 -7.11 -9.51
CA GLU A 91 5.69 -6.32 -10.34
C GLU A 91 5.62 -4.91 -9.75
N GLU A 92 5.69 -3.91 -10.62
CA GLU A 92 5.48 -2.52 -10.26
C GLU A 92 4.61 -1.93 -11.36
N SER A 93 3.49 -1.36 -10.97
CA SER A 93 2.54 -0.78 -11.90
C SER A 93 1.98 0.49 -11.30
N GLU A 94 2.18 1.59 -12.00
CA GLU A 94 1.41 2.80 -11.77
C GLU A 94 0.00 2.60 -12.33
N SER A 95 -0.99 2.60 -11.45
CA SER A 95 -2.40 2.64 -11.86
C SER A 95 -2.75 4.12 -12.01
N ILE A 96 -2.58 4.60 -13.24
CA ILE A 96 -3.16 5.86 -13.69
C ILE A 96 -4.65 5.56 -13.92
N ASP A 97 -5.46 5.72 -12.88
CA ASP A 97 -6.92 5.67 -13.05
C ASP A 97 -7.30 6.93 -13.85
N ASN A 98 -7.61 6.74 -15.13
CA ASN A 98 -8.03 7.77 -16.07
C ASN A 98 -9.52 8.10 -15.92
#